data_AF-A0AAN8SSE4-F1
#
_entry.id   AF-A0AAN8SSE4-F1
#
_cell.length_a   1.000
_cell.length_b   1.000
_cell.length_c   1.000
_cell.angle_alpha   90.00
_cell.angle_beta   90.00
_cell.angle_gamma   90.00
#
_symmetry.space_group_name_H-M   'P 1'
#
loop_
_entity.id
_entity.type
_entity.pdbx_description
1 polymer ?
#
loop_
_entity_poly.entity_id
_entity_poly.type
_entity_poly.pdbx_seq_one_letter_code
_entity_poly.pdbx_strand_id
1 'polypeptide(L)'
;MHITPTSYQTTLCELNPNYSIRLYMYGISYIYLFLGVQTPNCIRQTVFDAVSLDYKHVSVITDATAAATPDVHTANIFDMKNIGVVTPTLEEWCQSTEKFIS
;
A
#
# COMPACT_ATOMS: atom_id res chain seq x y z
N MET A 1 -2.51 -30.96 -4.45
CA MET A 1 -1.58 -29.92 -4.93
C MET A 1 -1.27 -29.02 -3.75
N HIS A 2 -0.18 -29.35 -3.04
CA HIS A 2 0.23 -28.70 -1.81
C HIS A 2 1.15 -27.55 -2.22
N ILE A 3 0.68 -26.32 -2.11
CA ILE A 3 1.49 -25.13 -2.40
C ILE A 3 1.98 -24.63 -1.04
N THR A 4 3.24 -24.88 -0.73
CA THR A 4 3.88 -24.35 0.48
C THR A 4 4.12 -22.84 0.30
N PRO A 5 3.80 -21.99 1.29
CA PRO A 5 3.99 -20.55 1.20
C PRO A 5 5.44 -20.20 1.55
N THR A 6 6.36 -20.53 0.66
CA THR A 6 7.74 -20.05 0.71
C THR A 6 8.12 -19.66 -0.70
N SER A 7 8.54 -18.40 -0.87
CA SER A 7 9.04 -17.77 -2.10
C SER A 7 8.00 -17.29 -3.14
N TYR A 8 7.24 -16.25 -2.79
CA TYR A 8 6.94 -15.19 -3.75
C TYR A 8 7.51 -13.87 -3.22
N GLN A 9 8.85 -13.80 -3.24
CA GLN A 9 9.53 -12.54 -3.42
C GLN A 9 9.41 -12.22 -4.91
N THR A 10 8.52 -11.31 -5.27
CA THR A 10 8.43 -10.77 -6.63
C THR A 10 7.94 -9.33 -6.48
N THR A 11 8.84 -8.37 -6.29
CA THR A 11 9.65 -7.69 -7.32
C THR A 11 8.80 -6.77 -8.18
N LEU A 12 8.43 -5.62 -7.61
CA LEU A 12 8.35 -4.33 -8.31
C LEU A 12 9.42 -3.34 -7.74
N CYS A 13 10.40 -3.84 -6.96
CA CYS A 13 11.44 -3.04 -6.30
C CYS A 13 12.67 -2.73 -7.16
N GLU A 14 12.84 -3.33 -8.35
CA GLU A 14 14.11 -3.17 -9.10
C GLU A 14 14.16 -1.98 -10.07
N LEU A 15 13.11 -1.15 -10.18
CA LEU A 15 13.12 0.01 -11.09
C LEU A 15 13.40 1.36 -10.40
N ASN A 16 13.39 1.44 -9.06
CA ASN A 16 13.89 2.63 -8.34
C ASN A 16 13.92 2.41 -6.80
N PRO A 17 14.98 2.79 -6.07
CA PRO A 17 15.07 2.64 -4.61
C PRO A 17 14.11 3.51 -3.79
N ASN A 18 13.26 4.34 -4.43
CA ASN A 18 12.34 5.25 -3.76
C ASN A 18 10.92 4.68 -3.54
N TYR A 19 10.63 3.47 -4.03
CA TYR A 19 9.28 2.89 -4.10
C TYR A 19 9.26 1.64 -3.22
N SER A 20 8.65 1.70 -2.02
CA SER A 20 8.54 0.52 -1.16
C SER A 20 7.10 0.00 -1.14
N ILE A 21 6.87 -1.04 -1.94
CA ILE A 21 5.65 -1.86 -1.87
C ILE A 21 5.99 -3.04 -0.97
N ARG A 22 5.20 -3.27 0.08
CA ARG A 22 5.41 -4.40 0.97
C ARG A 22 4.13 -5.23 1.05
N LEU A 23 4.24 -6.50 0.67
CA LEU A 23 3.16 -7.46 0.78
C LEU A 23 3.12 -8.01 2.19
N TYR A 24 1.97 -7.90 2.85
CA TYR A 24 1.72 -8.57 4.12
C TYR A 24 0.72 -9.69 3.90
N MET A 25 1.07 -10.89 4.37
CA MET A 25 0.21 -12.06 4.33
C MET A 25 -0.48 -12.21 5.68
N TYR A 26 -1.82 -12.23 5.67
CA TYR A 26 -2.62 -12.38 6.88
C TYR A 26 -3.65 -13.50 6.68
N GLY A 27 -3.46 -14.64 7.35
CA GLY A 27 -4.28 -15.83 7.12
C GLY A 27 -4.18 -16.35 5.67
N ILE A 28 -5.29 -16.28 4.92
CA ILE A 28 -5.41 -16.66 3.48
C ILE A 28 -5.63 -15.42 2.58
N SER A 29 -5.49 -14.20 3.12
CA SER A 29 -5.73 -12.95 2.39
C SER A 29 -4.44 -12.12 2.25
N TYR A 30 -4.28 -11.50 1.09
CA TYR A 30 -3.16 -10.62 0.76
C TYR A 30 -3.58 -9.16 0.89
N ILE A 31 -2.78 -8.35 1.59
CA ILE A 31 -2.96 -6.90 1.68
C ILE A 31 -1.74 -6.23 1.05
N TYR A 32 -1.98 -5.32 0.11
CA TYR A 32 -0.93 -4.55 -0.54
C TYR A 32 -0.74 -3.22 0.17
N LEU A 33 0.41 -3.06 0.83
CA LEU A 33 0.76 -1.86 1.57
C LEU A 33 1.74 -0.99 0.78
N PHE A 34 1.37 0.27 0.58
CA PHE A 34 2.17 1.26 -0.12
C PHE A 34 2.75 2.28 0.85
N LEU A 35 4.08 2.35 0.88
CA LEU A 35 4.89 3.22 1.74
C LEU A 35 5.95 3.94 0.87
N GLY A 36 6.54 5.01 1.39
CA GLY A 36 7.66 5.70 0.74
C GLY A 36 7.31 7.04 0.09
N VAL A 37 8.19 7.53 -0.79
CA VAL A 37 8.13 8.89 -1.33
C VAL A 37 8.42 8.94 -2.83
N GLN A 38 7.83 9.87 -3.60
CA GLN A 38 6.88 10.89 -3.16
C GLN A 38 5.44 10.49 -3.46
N THR A 39 4.50 10.89 -2.59
CA THR A 39 3.06 10.65 -2.75
C THR A 39 2.51 10.96 -4.15
N PRO A 40 2.79 12.13 -4.78
CA PRO A 40 2.24 12.46 -6.11
C PRO A 40 2.83 11.67 -7.28
N ASN A 41 3.99 11.04 -7.10
CA ASN A 41 4.71 10.39 -8.17
C ASN A 41 4.61 8.88 -7.97
N CYS A 42 5.64 8.36 -7.31
CA CYS A 42 5.91 6.96 -7.12
C CYS A 42 4.72 6.20 -6.52
N ILE A 43 4.19 6.73 -5.42
CA ILE A 43 3.13 6.08 -4.66
C ILE A 43 1.82 6.14 -5.44
N ARG A 44 1.43 7.33 -5.93
CA ARG A 44 0.20 7.49 -6.70
C ARG A 44 0.18 6.62 -7.94
N GLN A 45 1.26 6.60 -8.73
CA GLN A 45 1.31 5.80 -9.95
C GLN A 45 1.11 4.32 -9.63
N THR A 46 1.87 3.77 -8.69
CA THR A 46 1.79 2.35 -8.37
C THR A 46 0.45 1.96 -7.73
N VAL A 47 -0.15 2.84 -6.92
CA VAL A 47 -1.49 2.60 -6.36
C VAL A 47 -2.55 2.55 -7.46
N PHE A 48 -2.50 3.48 -8.41
CA PHE A 48 -3.42 3.49 -9.55
C PHE A 48 -3.22 2.26 -10.44
N ASP A 49 -1.97 1.82 -10.64
CA ASP A 49 -1.67 0.57 -11.35
C ASP A 49 -2.27 -0.64 -10.61
N ALA A 50 -2.10 -0.75 -9.29
CA ALA A 50 -2.64 -1.83 -8.48
C ALA A 50 -4.19 -1.89 -8.52
N VAL A 51 -4.84 -0.73 -8.45
CA VAL A 51 -6.30 -0.64 -8.60
C VAL A 51 -6.73 -1.04 -10.00
N SER A 52 -6.01 -0.63 -11.05
CA SER A 52 -6.33 -0.99 -12.44
C SER A 52 -6.15 -2.49 -12.73
N LEU A 53 -5.23 -3.14 -12.02
CA LEU A 53 -4.98 -4.58 -12.07
C LEU A 53 -5.91 -5.39 -11.16
N ASP A 54 -6.91 -4.77 -10.54
CA ASP A 54 -7.90 -5.38 -9.64
C ASP A 54 -7.26 -6.08 -8.42
N TYR A 55 -6.14 -5.55 -7.92
CA TYR A 55 -5.53 -6.04 -6.69
C TYR A 55 -6.50 -5.83 -5.53
N LYS A 56 -6.83 -6.92 -4.84
CA LYS A 56 -7.74 -6.85 -3.69
C LYS A 56 -6.99 -6.27 -2.49
N HIS A 57 -7.66 -5.37 -1.75
CA HIS A 57 -7.17 -4.77 -0.50
C HIS A 57 -5.88 -3.93 -0.65
N VAL A 58 -5.97 -2.85 -1.43
CA VAL A 58 -4.90 -1.83 -1.58
C VAL A 58 -4.99 -0.80 -0.46
N SER A 59 -3.87 -0.57 0.25
CA SER A 59 -3.78 0.39 1.34
C SER A 59 -2.53 1.28 1.26
N VAL A 60 -2.68 2.58 1.53
CA VAL A 60 -1.57 3.55 1.58
C VAL A 60 -1.43 4.06 3.01
N ILE A 61 -0.27 3.86 3.64
CA ILE A 61 -0.05 4.39 4.99
C ILE A 61 0.33 5.87 4.89
N THR A 62 -0.57 6.72 5.36
CA THR A 62 -0.47 8.18 5.16
C THR A 62 0.75 8.79 5.86
N ASP A 63 1.04 8.38 7.09
CA ASP A 63 2.18 8.84 7.90
C ASP A 63 3.51 8.13 7.58
N ALA A 64 3.49 7.15 6.66
CA ALA A 64 4.68 6.51 6.11
C ALA A 64 4.89 6.85 4.62
N THR A 65 4.20 7.87 4.12
CA THR A 65 4.43 8.46 2.80
C THR A 65 4.54 9.98 2.93
N ALA A 66 5.17 10.66 1.97
CA ALA A 66 5.34 12.11 2.02
C ALA A 66 5.44 12.74 0.63
N ALA A 67 5.11 14.03 0.55
CA ALA A 67 5.31 14.87 -0.64
C ALA A 67 6.10 16.13 -0.28
N ALA A 68 6.46 16.92 -1.30
CA ALA A 68 7.20 18.17 -1.11
C ALA A 68 6.46 19.21 -0.24
N THR A 69 5.12 19.20 -0.27
CA THR A 69 4.29 20.05 0.59
C THR A 69 3.11 19.26 1.17
N PRO A 70 2.56 19.67 2.32
CA PRO A 70 1.36 19.05 2.90
C PRO A 70 0.17 19.08 1.95
N ASP A 71 -0.08 20.20 1.25
CA ASP A 71 -1.22 20.33 0.34
C ASP A 71 -1.14 19.33 -0.82
N VAL A 72 0.05 19.15 -1.41
CA VAL A 72 0.25 18.14 -2.46
C VAL A 72 0.04 16.73 -1.88
N HIS A 73 0.55 16.45 -0.68
CA HIS A 73 0.34 15.17 -0.04
C HIS A 73 -1.16 14.89 0.17
N THR A 74 -1.89 15.80 0.83
CA THR A 74 -3.32 15.66 1.13
C THR A 74 -4.17 15.54 -0.14
N ALA A 75 -3.89 16.32 -1.18
CA ALA A 75 -4.62 16.22 -2.45
C ALA A 75 -4.45 14.84 -3.11
N ASN A 76 -3.23 14.29 -3.11
CA ASN A 76 -2.98 12.97 -3.70
C ASN A 76 -3.56 11.82 -2.85
N ILE A 77 -3.52 11.93 -1.52
CA ILE A 77 -4.22 10.99 -0.64
C ILE A 77 -5.73 11.03 -0.89
N PHE A 78 -6.31 12.23 -1.05
CA PHE A 78 -7.73 12.41 -1.36
C PHE A 78 -8.13 11.73 -2.68
N ASP A 79 -7.33 11.89 -3.75
CA ASP A 79 -7.56 11.23 -5.03
C ASP A 79 -7.54 9.69 -4.90
N MET A 80 -6.59 9.14 -4.12
CA MET A 80 -6.52 7.69 -3.89
C MET A 80 -7.73 7.18 -3.09
N LYS A 81 -8.21 7.91 -2.09
CA LYS A 81 -9.45 7.57 -1.37
C LYS A 81 -10.65 7.50 -2.32
N ASN A 82 -10.76 8.42 -3.27
CA ASN A 82 -11.90 8.49 -4.20
C ASN A 82 -11.97 7.31 -5.18
N ILE A 83 -10.84 6.61 -5.42
CA ILE A 83 -10.81 5.37 -6.21
C ILE A 83 -10.91 4.10 -5.35
N GLY A 84 -11.29 4.24 -4.07
CA GLY A 84 -11.57 3.11 -3.17
C GLY A 84 -10.35 2.57 -2.41
N VAL A 85 -9.22 3.28 -2.42
CA VAL A 85 -8.03 2.89 -1.66
C VAL A 85 -8.20 3.28 -0.20
N VAL A 86 -7.88 2.34 0.70
CA VAL A 86 -7.86 2.62 2.15
C VAL A 86 -6.58 3.38 2.48
N THR A 87 -6.67 4.47 3.23
CA THR A 87 -5.48 5.27 3.56
C THR A 87 -5.36 5.51 5.07
N PRO A 88 -5.06 4.47 5.87
CA PRO A 88 -4.93 4.63 7.31
C PRO A 88 -3.59 5.26 7.68
N THR A 89 -3.44 5.65 8.95
CA THR A 89 -2.13 5.77 9.60
C THR A 89 -1.56 4.39 9.94
N LEU A 90 -0.27 4.31 10.28
CA LEU A 90 0.34 3.06 10.71
C LEU A 90 -0.35 2.50 11.95
N GLU A 91 -0.70 3.37 12.89
CA GLU A 91 -1.40 3.00 14.12
C GLU A 91 -2.80 2.43 13.83
N GLU A 92 -3.61 3.14 13.03
CA GLU A 92 -4.96 2.67 12.65
C GLU A 92 -4.88 1.33 11.91
N TRP A 93 -3.88 1.16 11.04
CA TRP A 93 -3.65 -0.11 10.35
C TRP A 93 -3.36 -1.24 11.34
N CYS A 94 -2.42 -1.05 12.28
CA CYS A 94 -2.09 -2.03 13.31
C CYS A 94 -3.32 -2.42 14.14
N GLN A 95 -4.09 -1.44 14.62
CA GLN A 95 -5.31 -1.69 15.39
C GLN A 95 -6.38 -2.42 14.58
N SER A 96 -6.47 -2.13 13.28
CA SER A 96 -7.40 -2.85 12.40
C SER A 96 -7.01 -4.31 12.24
N THR A 97 -5.70 -4.62 12.22
CA THR A 97 -5.22 -6.00 12.13
C THR A 97 -5.41 -6.78 13.43
N GLU A 98 -5.28 -6.14 14.59
CA GLU A 98 -5.46 -6.78 15.90
C GLU A 98 -6.89 -7.32 16.09
N LYS A 99 -7.90 -6.63 15.56
CA LYS A 99 -9.31 -7.08 15.62
C LYS A 99 -9.59 -8.38 14.87
N PHE A 100 -8.68 -8.81 13.99
CA PHE A 100 -8.79 -10.09 13.29
C PHE A 100 -8.00 -11.20 13.97
N ILE A 101 -7.21 -10.90 15.02
CA ILE A 101 -6.37 -11.84 15.78
C ILE A 101 -7.07 -12.29 17.09
N SER A 102 -8.04 -11.52 17.58
CA SER A 102 -8.89 -11.88 18.74
C SER A 102 -10.10 -12.71 18.33
#